data_AF-A0A1X6WMG8-F1
#
_entry.id   AF-A0A1X6WMG8-F1
#
_cell.length_a   1.000
_cell.length_b   1.000
_cell.length_c   1.000
_cell.angle_alpha   90.00
_cell.angle_beta   90.00
_cell.angle_gamma   90.00
#
_symmetry.space_group_name_H-M   'P 1'
#
loop_
_entity.id
_entity.type
_entity.pdbx_description
1 polymer ?
#
loop_
_entity_poly.entity_id
_entity_poly.type
_entity_poly.pdbx_seq_one_letter_code
_entity_poly.pdbx_strand_id
1 'polypeptide(L)'
;MGLLLFLQPFLVTLTRIENHLKKNDYLELQIGKIQMEKEMMSTSFIKVDENKIYYNGKDRETIIFEQYNQMIRKTSSIHGHQPIITGIKEVLFTDEDGWIRMEVTTLEEENYCYFFFY
;
A
#
# COMPACT_ATOMS: atom_id res chain seq x y z
N MET A 1 -29.56 -0.21 -34.72
CA MET A 1 -30.12 0.11 -33.40
C MET A 1 -29.82 -0.93 -32.30
N GLY A 2 -29.23 -2.11 -32.59
CA GLY A 2 -28.87 -3.09 -31.55
C GLY A 2 -27.44 -2.98 -30.98
N LEU A 3 -26.47 -2.49 -31.77
CA LEU A 3 -25.06 -2.41 -31.36
C LEU A 3 -24.78 -1.39 -30.24
N LEU A 4 -25.56 -0.30 -30.18
CA LEU A 4 -25.43 0.73 -29.13
C LEU A 4 -25.88 0.22 -27.75
N LEU A 5 -26.88 -0.67 -27.69
CA LEU A 5 -27.37 -1.25 -26.44
C LEU A 5 -26.37 -2.25 -25.84
N PHE A 6 -25.57 -2.91 -26.67
CA PHE A 6 -24.51 -3.81 -26.21
C PHE A 6 -23.31 -3.08 -25.62
N LEU A 7 -22.99 -1.87 -26.11
CA LEU A 7 -21.87 -1.05 -25.63
C LEU A 7 -22.18 -0.30 -24.34
N GLN A 8 -23.45 -0.04 -24.05
CA GLN A 8 -23.87 0.73 -22.88
C GLN A 8 -23.39 0.16 -21.53
N PRO A 9 -23.55 -1.15 -21.21
CA PRO A 9 -23.03 -1.71 -19.95
C PRO A 9 -21.50 -1.65 -19.87
N PHE A 10 -20.80 -1.76 -21.00
CA PHE A 10 -19.35 -1.62 -21.07
C PHE A 10 -18.90 -0.19 -20.74
N LEU A 11 -19.55 0.82 -21.33
CA LEU A 11 -19.25 2.24 -21.05
C LEU A 11 -19.53 2.63 -19.59
N VAL A 12 -20.59 2.11 -18.99
CA VAL A 12 -20.90 2.32 -17.55
C VAL A 12 -19.83 1.68 -16.66
N THR A 13 -19.33 0.51 -17.05
CA THR A 13 -18.25 -0.17 -16.31
C THR A 13 -16.95 0.63 -16.40
N LEU A 14 -16.60 1.14 -17.58
CA LEU A 14 -15.41 1.97 -17.78
C LEU A 14 -15.46 3.26 -16.96
N THR A 15 -16.60 3.96 -16.96
CA THR A 15 -16.76 5.18 -16.16
C THR A 15 -16.73 4.91 -14.66
N ARG A 16 -17.25 3.77 -14.20
CA ARG A 16 -17.13 3.34 -12.79
C ARG A 16 -15.66 3.08 -12.41
N ILE A 17 -14.91 2.37 -13.25
CA ILE A 17 -13.47 2.12 -13.03
C ILE A 17 -12.71 3.45 -13.01
N GLU A 18 -12.96 4.33 -13.98
CA GLU A 18 -12.32 5.64 -14.04
C GLU A 18 -12.60 6.48 -12.79
N ASN A 19 -13.84 6.50 -12.32
CA ASN A 19 -14.21 7.21 -11.10
C ASN A 19 -13.55 6.62 -9.85
N HIS A 20 -13.41 5.29 -9.78
CA HIS A 20 -12.67 4.64 -8.70
C HIS A 20 -11.18 4.98 -8.75
N LEU A 21 -10.56 4.96 -9.94
CA LEU A 21 -9.15 5.36 -10.12
C LEU A 21 -8.90 6.83 -9.78
N LYS A 22 -9.89 7.70 -10.01
CA LYS A 22 -9.83 9.13 -9.66
C LYS A 22 -10.15 9.41 -8.19
N LYS A 23 -10.55 8.39 -7.43
CA LYS A 23 -10.81 8.57 -6.00
C LYS A 23 -9.50 8.89 -5.30
N ASN A 24 -9.51 9.97 -4.52
CA ASN A 24 -8.33 10.45 -3.80
C ASN A 24 -7.70 9.35 -2.93
N ASP A 25 -8.51 8.56 -2.23
CA ASP A 25 -8.04 7.50 -1.33
C ASP A 25 -7.29 6.39 -2.08
N TYR A 26 -7.78 6.00 -3.26
CA TYR A 26 -7.09 5.03 -4.11
C TYR A 26 -5.76 5.58 -4.64
N LEU A 27 -5.74 6.85 -5.06
CA LEU A 27 -4.50 7.51 -5.50
C LEU A 27 -3.49 7.61 -4.36
N GLU A 28 -3.91 7.97 -3.16
CA GLU A 28 -3.05 8.01 -1.97
C GLU A 28 -2.45 6.63 -1.67
N LEU A 29 -3.27 5.58 -1.69
CA LEU A 29 -2.83 4.20 -1.50
C LEU A 29 -1.75 3.80 -2.51
N GLN A 30 -1.93 4.14 -3.79
CA GLN A 30 -0.93 3.88 -4.84
C GLN A 30 0.35 4.69 -4.65
N ILE A 31 0.25 5.96 -4.26
CA ILE A 31 1.42 6.80 -3.96
C ILE A 31 2.21 6.22 -2.79
N GLY A 32 1.52 5.84 -1.70
CA GLY A 32 2.15 5.25 -0.53
C GLY A 32 2.81 3.91 -0.85
N LYS A 33 2.16 3.05 -1.65
CA LYS A 33 2.77 1.82 -2.18
C LYS A 33 4.08 2.11 -2.92
N ILE A 34 4.07 3.06 -3.86
CA ILE A 34 5.27 3.42 -4.64
C ILE A 34 6.37 3.94 -3.72
N GLN A 35 6.02 4.72 -2.69
CA GLN A 35 6.99 5.19 -1.72
C GLN A 35 7.61 4.01 -0.94
N MET A 36 6.79 3.07 -0.46
CA MET A 36 7.28 1.86 0.20
C MET A 36 8.20 1.06 -0.73
N GLU A 37 7.77 0.75 -1.96
CA GLU A 37 8.60 0.03 -2.95
C GLU A 37 9.97 0.69 -3.15
N LYS A 38 10.01 2.01 -3.36
CA LYS A 38 11.27 2.74 -3.56
C LYS A 38 12.18 2.64 -2.35
N GLU A 39 11.62 2.77 -1.14
CA GLU A 39 12.40 2.68 0.09
C GLU A 39 12.94 1.26 0.29
N MET A 40 12.11 0.24 0.08
CA MET A 40 12.51 -1.17 0.15
C MET A 40 13.62 -1.52 -0.85
N MET A 41 13.50 -1.08 -2.11
CA MET A 41 14.55 -1.30 -3.12
C MET A 41 15.87 -0.59 -2.81
N SER A 42 15.82 0.47 -1.99
CA SER A 42 16.99 1.28 -1.63
C SER A 42 17.69 0.82 -0.35
N THR A 43 17.10 -0.16 0.35
CA THR A 43 17.52 -0.61 1.68
C THR A 43 17.63 -2.13 1.72
N SER A 44 18.26 -2.68 2.75
CA SER A 44 18.31 -4.14 2.93
C SER A 44 17.18 -4.58 3.85
N PHE A 45 16.34 -5.49 3.36
CA PHE A 45 15.32 -6.16 4.17
C PHE A 45 15.97 -6.89 5.35
N ILE A 46 15.34 -6.81 6.53
CA ILE A 46 15.77 -7.50 7.74
C ILE A 46 14.80 -8.65 8.04
N LYS A 47 13.53 -8.33 8.26
CA LYS A 47 12.47 -9.28 8.63
C LYS A 47 11.09 -8.63 8.61
N VAL A 48 10.05 -9.46 8.57
CA VAL A 48 8.71 -9.10 9.07
C VAL A 48 8.54 -9.72 10.45
N ASP A 49 8.11 -8.93 11.44
CA ASP A 49 7.87 -9.41 12.80
C ASP A 49 6.75 -8.59 13.45
N GLU A 50 5.88 -9.23 14.24
CA GLU A 50 4.72 -8.60 14.90
C GLU A 50 3.88 -7.68 13.99
N ASN A 51 3.65 -8.08 12.73
CA ASN A 51 2.97 -7.26 11.72
C ASN A 51 3.67 -5.90 11.42
N LYS A 52 5.00 -5.93 11.40
CA LYS A 52 5.84 -4.78 11.04
C LYS A 52 6.94 -5.24 10.11
N ILE A 53 7.32 -4.37 9.19
CA ILE A 53 8.44 -4.62 8.29
C ILE A 53 9.66 -3.84 8.74
N TYR A 54 10.80 -4.52 8.87
CA TYR A 54 12.07 -3.94 9.31
C TYR A 54 13.08 -3.88 8.15
N TYR A 55 13.68 -2.71 7.97
CA TYR A 55 14.73 -2.44 6.97
C TYR A 55 15.95 -1.77 7.60
N ASN A 56 17.12 -2.05 7.03
CA ASN A 56 18.35 -1.30 7.30
C ASN A 56 18.41 -0.08 6.40
N GLY A 57 18.20 1.10 7.00
CA GLY A 57 18.42 2.39 6.38
C GLY A 57 19.91 2.74 6.26
N LYS A 58 20.18 3.98 5.85
CA LYS A 58 21.54 4.54 5.83
C LYS A 58 22.04 4.78 7.26
N ASP A 59 23.35 4.79 7.46
CA ASP A 59 23.98 5.12 8.75
C ASP A 59 23.53 4.25 9.95
N ARG A 60 23.22 2.97 9.70
CA ARG A 60 22.72 2.00 10.70
C ARG A 60 21.35 2.36 11.30
N GLU A 61 20.59 3.22 10.63
CA GLU A 61 19.20 3.48 10.98
C GLU A 61 18.34 2.23 10.75
N THR A 62 17.45 1.92 11.69
CA THR A 62 16.38 0.93 11.45
C THR A 62 15.12 1.66 11.03
N ILE A 63 14.61 1.30 9.85
CA ILE A 63 13.34 1.80 9.32
C ILE A 63 12.28 0.74 9.57
N ILE A 64 11.11 1.16 10.05
CA ILE A 64 10.00 0.29 10.40
C ILE A 64 8.74 0.78 9.71
N PHE A 65 8.08 -0.09 8.94
CA PHE A 65 6.70 0.13 8.48
C PHE A 65 5.74 -0.64 9.39
N GLU A 66 4.72 0.04 9.90
CA GLU A 66 3.74 -0.56 10.80
C GLU A 66 2.37 0.12 10.65
N GLN A 67 1.33 -0.59 11.07
CA GLN A 67 0.04 0.06 11.32
C GLN A 67 0.12 0.94 12.56
N TYR A 68 -0.44 2.14 12.47
CA TYR A 68 -0.66 3.01 13.61
C TYR A 68 -2.01 3.71 13.47
N ASN A 69 -2.95 3.45 14.38
CA ASN A 69 -4.33 3.91 14.24
C ASN A 69 -4.90 3.54 12.85
N GLN A 70 -5.36 4.54 12.09
CA GLN A 70 -5.97 4.37 10.78
C GLN A 70 -5.01 4.68 9.62
N MET A 71 -3.72 4.40 9.80
CA MET A 71 -2.69 4.67 8.80
C MET A 71 -1.58 3.62 8.84
N ILE A 72 -0.91 3.47 7.69
CA ILE A 72 0.40 2.85 7.61
C ILE A 72 1.41 3.99 7.76
N ARG A 73 2.30 3.85 8.74
CA ARG A 73 3.37 4.83 8.97
C ARG A 73 4.73 4.19 8.82
N LYS A 74 5.69 5.04 8.48
CA LYS A 74 7.10 4.79 8.64
C LYS A 74 7.57 5.38 9.96
N THR A 75 8.40 4.64 10.67
CA THR A 75 9.14 5.15 11.81
C THR A 75 10.60 4.82 11.65
N SER A 76 11.46 5.68 12.18
CA SER A 76 12.87 5.40 12.21
C SER A 76 13.53 6.00 13.44
N SER A 77 14.69 5.46 13.82
CA SER A 77 15.40 5.91 15.01
C SER A 77 15.93 7.36 14.92
N ILE A 78 16.01 7.94 13.71
CA ILE A 78 16.60 9.26 13.47
C ILE A 78 15.56 10.28 12.98
N HIS A 79 14.60 9.90 12.14
CA HIS A 79 13.71 10.82 11.42
C HIS A 79 12.27 10.87 11.97
N GLY A 80 11.98 10.15 13.06
CA GLY A 80 10.68 10.23 13.75
C GLY A 80 9.57 9.43 13.05
N HIS A 81 8.33 9.94 13.11
CA HIS A 81 7.14 9.28 12.56
C HIS A 81 6.66 9.98 11.29
N GLN A 82 6.54 9.25 10.18
CA GLN A 82 6.03 9.75 8.91
C GLN A 82 4.81 8.92 8.47
N PRO A 83 3.62 9.51 8.31
CA PRO A 83 2.49 8.81 7.70
C PRO A 83 2.78 8.55 6.22
N ILE A 84 2.46 7.34 5.74
CA ILE A 84 2.69 6.92 4.35
C ILE A 84 1.36 6.73 3.62
N ILE A 85 0.41 6.05 4.26
CA ILE A 85 -0.95 5.84 3.74
C ILE A 85 -1.93 6.10 4.87
N THR A 86 -2.90 6.98 4.68
CA THR A 86 -4.01 7.19 5.62
C THR A 86 -5.29 6.49 5.16
N GLY A 87 -6.34 6.50 5.99
CA GLY A 87 -7.62 5.88 5.64
C GLY A 87 -7.58 4.34 5.65
N ILE A 88 -6.67 3.75 6.44
CA ILE A 88 -6.52 2.30 6.56
C ILE A 88 -7.25 1.80 7.80
N LYS A 89 -8.12 0.81 7.63
CA LYS A 89 -8.77 0.11 8.75
C LYS A 89 -7.82 -0.93 9.34
N GLU A 90 -7.19 -1.72 8.47
CA GLU A 90 -6.30 -2.82 8.85
C GLU A 90 -5.24 -3.04 7.77
N VAL A 91 -4.03 -3.41 8.19
CA VAL A 91 -2.98 -3.92 7.31
C VAL A 91 -2.37 -5.18 7.90
N LEU A 92 -2.09 -6.16 7.05
CA LEU A 92 -1.34 -7.36 7.39
C LEU A 92 -0.11 -7.49 6.49
N PHE A 93 1.05 -7.65 7.12
CA PHE A 93 2.32 -7.93 6.47
C PHE A 93 2.70 -9.39 6.71
N THR A 94 2.96 -10.11 5.62
CA THR A 94 3.42 -11.49 5.66
C THR A 94 4.71 -11.60 4.85
N ASP A 95 5.77 -12.14 5.47
CA ASP A 95 6.98 -12.51 4.76
C ASP A 95 6.77 -13.87 4.10
N GLU A 96 6.98 -13.91 2.79
CA GLU A 96 7.00 -15.14 2.00
C GLU A 96 8.39 -15.22 1.35
N ASP A 97 8.85 -16.43 1.03
CA ASP A 97 10.22 -16.65 0.53
C ASP A 97 10.55 -15.77 -0.70
N GLY A 98 11.22 -14.63 -0.46
CA GLY A 98 11.65 -13.66 -1.48
C GLY A 98 10.69 -12.50 -1.78
N TRP A 99 9.57 -12.36 -1.07
CA TRP A 99 8.69 -11.19 -1.18
C TRP A 99 7.83 -10.95 0.07
N ILE A 100 7.38 -9.73 0.26
CA ILE A 100 6.43 -9.37 1.32
C ILE A 100 5.07 -9.17 0.71
N ARG A 101 4.08 -9.86 1.27
CA ARG A 101 2.67 -9.63 0.98
C ARG A 101 2.11 -8.60 1.97
N MET A 102 1.50 -7.54 1.44
CA MET A 102 0.77 -6.53 2.20
C MET A 102 -0.71 -6.58 1.81
N GLU A 103 -1.54 -6.95 2.76
CA GLU A 103 -2.99 -6.95 2.62
C GLU A 103 -3.54 -5.73 3.36
N VAL A 104 -4.31 -4.89 2.68
CA VAL A 104 -4.81 -3.62 3.21
C VAL A 104 -6.32 -3.59 3.08
N THR A 105 -7.00 -3.31 4.19
CA THR A 105 -8.42 -2.99 4.23
C THR A 105 -8.59 -1.50 4.50
N THR A 106 -9.28 -0.78 3.61
CA THR A 106 -9.55 0.66 3.78
C THR A 106 -10.71 0.89 4.74
N LEU A 107 -10.91 2.13 5.18
CA LEU A 107 -12.09 2.52 5.98
C LEU A 107 -13.43 2.28 5.27
N GLU A 108 -13.41 2.19 3.95
CA GLU A 108 -14.57 1.87 3.13
C GLU A 108 -14.74 0.36 2.85
N GLU A 109 -13.96 -0.47 3.54
CA GLU A 109 -13.99 -1.93 3.42
C GLU A 109 -13.53 -2.47 2.05
N GLU A 110 -12.82 -1.64 1.29
CA GLU A 110 -12.13 -2.08 0.08
C GLU A 110 -10.85 -2.83 0.49
N ASN A 111 -10.57 -3.94 -0.19
CA ASN A 111 -9.43 -4.80 0.11
C ASN A 111 -8.43 -4.78 -1.04
N TYR A 112 -7.17 -4.55 -0.72
CA TYR A 112 -6.06 -4.52 -1.66
C TYR A 112 -4.97 -5.47 -1.20
N CYS A 113 -4.32 -6.13 -2.16
CA CYS A 113 -3.19 -7.01 -1.92
C CYS A 113 -2.03 -6.55 -2.80
N TYR A 114 -0.88 -6.32 -2.16
CA TYR A 114 0.33 -5.84 -2.80
C TYR A 114 1.50 -6.76 -2.46
N PHE A 115 2.44 -6.85 -3.40
CA PHE A 115 3.63 -7.67 -3.27
C PHE A 115 4.86 -6.79 -3.44
N PHE A 116 5.76 -6.85 -2.46
CA PHE A 116 7.02 -6.12 -2.47
C PHE A 116 8.18 -7.10 -2.58
N PHE A 117 9.05 -6.89 -3.57
CA PHE A 117 10.23 -7.71 -3.78
C PHE A 117 11.45 -7.02 -3.16
N TYR A 118 12.30 -7.78 -2.47
CA TYR A 118 13.47 -7.29 -1.76
C TYR A 118 14.73 -8.10 -2.07
#